data_AF-A0A2V8TJ92-F1
#
_entry.id   AF-A0A2V8TJ92-F1
#
_cell.length_a   1.000
_cell.length_b   1.000
_cell.length_c   1.000
_cell.angle_alpha   90.00
_cell.angle_beta   90.00
_cell.angle_gamma   90.00
#
_symmetry.space_group_name_H-M   'P 1'
#
loop_
_entity.id
_entity.type
_entity.pdbx_description
1 polymer ?
#
loop_
_entity_poly.entity_id
_entity_poly.type
_entity_poly.pdbx_seq_one_letter_code
_entity_poly.pdbx_strand_id
1 'polypeptide(L)'
;MLPGLAALLVSSGSLGAAEPPTLRIAVRPAELVAPGGEMRTLDLQTVLDLAARENLDSRFSVAVAEAAEGEREASDARWWPTFTVSALARHTDGTVQGTVGDIETTVFSTALASAILRWELNPAATQYAQLLGAAGLATVARQTRDDAAEFLRLTRLLEEKGLGLGVDVQRARAELARRQQVLAETQEAFRLASIRLAETLNIDPGTVILPADEAIGPPELPGAENLEELTSKGLSGRPESRSTAQDVAAAESRLAALRWDAHGPGVSVELQQGWLGKEFPEARGRSVYSAQVGWSFAPYQIGEVHAAHARLDAARLSQQGTLQRIRAEVAASREAVQLSRQRLVLAAEALDAAENALRISRLRFEQGIGNMLEVLQAQDVLAAARAEAVSVIVDAHRAVFELRHAVGGPIGAP
;
A
#
# COMPACT_ATOMS: atom_id res chain seq x y z
N MET A 1 2.49 -64.71 -9.33
CA MET A 1 1.85 -63.62 -8.57
C MET A 1 2.53 -62.31 -8.96
N LEU A 2 1.76 -61.39 -9.54
CA LEU A 2 2.07 -59.96 -9.77
C LEU A 2 2.42 -59.23 -8.43
N PRO A 3 2.76 -57.93 -8.41
CA PRO A 3 3.71 -57.10 -9.18
C PRO A 3 4.60 -56.26 -8.21
N GLY A 4 5.61 -55.47 -8.57
CA GLY A 4 5.56 -54.16 -9.25
C GLY A 4 5.84 -53.00 -8.28
N LEU A 5 6.95 -52.25 -8.49
CA LEU A 5 7.06 -50.80 -8.20
C LEU A 5 8.39 -50.30 -8.80
N ALA A 6 8.30 -49.87 -10.07
CA ALA A 6 9.33 -49.11 -10.74
C ALA A 6 9.33 -47.69 -10.18
N ALA A 7 10.48 -47.25 -9.69
CA ALA A 7 10.72 -45.87 -9.30
C ALA A 7 10.72 -44.99 -10.56
N LEU A 8 9.62 -44.26 -10.77
CA LEU A 8 9.55 -43.15 -11.70
C LEU A 8 10.33 -41.98 -11.10
N LEU A 9 11.60 -41.88 -11.48
CA LEU A 9 12.38 -40.64 -11.43
C LEU A 9 11.66 -39.62 -12.33
N VAL A 10 10.91 -38.72 -11.72
CA VAL A 10 10.43 -37.51 -12.39
C VAL A 10 11.66 -36.65 -12.67
N SER A 11 12.14 -36.77 -13.91
CA SER A 11 13.00 -35.81 -14.56
C SER A 11 12.39 -34.43 -14.40
N SER A 12 13.02 -33.58 -13.61
CA SER A 12 12.81 -32.14 -13.56
C SER A 12 13.30 -31.55 -14.89
N GLY A 13 12.47 -31.69 -15.92
CA GLY A 13 12.61 -30.93 -17.15
C GLY A 13 12.43 -29.46 -16.80
N SER A 14 13.48 -28.68 -17.01
CA SER A 14 13.39 -27.23 -17.09
C SER A 14 12.29 -26.89 -18.09
N LEU A 15 11.12 -26.46 -17.61
CA LEU A 15 10.17 -25.73 -18.42
C LEU A 15 10.93 -24.50 -18.93
N GLY A 16 11.41 -24.62 -20.17
CA GLY A 16 11.99 -23.50 -20.90
C GLY A 16 11.02 -22.34 -20.81
N ALA A 17 11.58 -21.13 -20.74
CA ALA A 17 10.83 -19.89 -20.81
C ALA A 17 10.02 -19.87 -22.11
N ALA A 18 8.82 -20.44 -22.08
CA ALA A 18 7.80 -20.20 -23.07
C ALA A 18 7.54 -18.70 -23.00
N GLU A 19 7.81 -18.02 -24.11
CA GLU A 19 7.46 -16.63 -24.34
C GLU A 19 6.00 -16.46 -23.86
N PRO A 20 5.70 -15.48 -22.98
CA PRO A 20 4.35 -15.37 -22.45
C PRO A 20 3.38 -15.26 -23.62
N PRO A 21 2.27 -16.01 -23.62
CA PRO A 21 1.28 -15.88 -24.68
C PRO A 21 0.92 -14.40 -24.83
N THR A 22 0.68 -13.96 -26.07
CA THR A 22 0.29 -12.59 -26.41
C THR A 22 -1.15 -12.30 -25.96
N LEU A 23 -1.43 -12.48 -24.66
CA LEU A 23 -2.67 -12.16 -23.98
C LEU A 23 -2.74 -10.62 -23.85
N ARG A 24 -3.07 -9.95 -24.95
CA ARG A 24 -3.27 -8.50 -24.99
C ARG A 24 -4.72 -8.20 -25.31
N ILE A 25 -5.37 -7.47 -24.39
CA ILE A 25 -6.78 -7.09 -24.53
C ILE A 25 -6.82 -5.60 -24.82
N ALA A 26 -7.44 -5.24 -25.94
CA ALA A 26 -7.61 -3.85 -26.31
C ALA A 26 -8.47 -3.12 -25.28
N VAL A 27 -8.00 -1.93 -24.89
CA VAL A 27 -8.71 -0.97 -24.07
C VAL A 27 -9.03 0.19 -25.00
N ARG A 28 -10.31 0.58 -25.11
CA ARG A 28 -10.70 1.75 -25.94
C ARG A 28 -11.24 2.86 -25.04
N PRO A 29 -10.36 3.65 -24.39
CA PRO A 29 -10.74 4.59 -23.33
C PRO A 29 -11.70 5.69 -23.82
N ALA A 30 -11.46 6.20 -25.04
CA ALA A 30 -12.26 7.28 -25.63
C ALA A 30 -13.74 6.91 -25.86
N GLU A 31 -14.05 5.61 -26.00
CA GLU A 31 -15.40 5.12 -26.25
C GLU A 31 -16.17 4.84 -24.93
N LEU A 32 -15.55 5.01 -23.75
CA LEU A 32 -16.12 4.62 -22.45
C LEU A 32 -16.94 5.73 -21.75
N VAL A 33 -16.89 6.97 -22.23
CA VAL A 33 -17.39 8.14 -21.47
C VAL A 33 -18.61 8.79 -22.14
N ALA A 34 -19.61 9.13 -21.31
CA ALA A 34 -20.74 9.98 -21.72
C ALA A 34 -20.31 11.47 -21.74
N PRO A 35 -20.77 12.27 -22.72
CA PRO A 35 -20.32 13.65 -22.87
C PRO A 35 -20.72 14.53 -21.66
N GLY A 36 -19.75 15.21 -21.03
CA GLY A 36 -20.04 16.30 -20.08
C GLY A 36 -19.08 16.53 -18.90
N GLY A 37 -18.14 15.62 -18.61
CA GLY A 37 -17.15 15.80 -17.53
C GLY A 37 -15.78 16.28 -18.02
N GLU A 38 -15.01 16.93 -17.14
CA GLU A 38 -13.59 17.19 -17.38
C GLU A 38 -12.84 15.86 -17.46
N MET A 39 -12.04 15.68 -18.52
CA MET A 39 -11.35 14.42 -18.81
C MET A 39 -9.85 14.62 -18.73
N ARG A 40 -9.16 13.68 -18.08
CA ARG A 40 -7.71 13.69 -18.00
C ARG A 40 -7.15 12.31 -18.33
N THR A 41 -6.37 12.23 -19.40
CA THR A 41 -5.64 11.01 -19.75
C THR A 41 -4.33 10.98 -18.99
N LEU A 42 -4.07 9.89 -18.27
CA LEU A 42 -2.86 9.70 -17.46
C LEU A 42 -2.22 8.35 -17.79
N ASP A 43 -0.88 8.32 -17.87
CA ASP A 43 -0.09 7.09 -17.93
C ASP A 43 0.42 6.70 -16.54
N LEU A 44 0.95 5.47 -16.40
CA LEU A 44 1.43 4.97 -15.12
C LEU A 44 2.54 5.86 -14.52
N GLN A 45 3.46 6.38 -15.33
CA GLN A 45 4.55 7.23 -14.84
C GLN A 45 4.02 8.53 -14.25
N THR A 46 3.11 9.21 -14.97
CA THR A 46 2.49 10.44 -14.46
C THR A 46 1.68 10.17 -13.20
N VAL A 47 0.98 9.03 -13.12
CA VAL A 47 0.24 8.62 -11.92
C VAL A 47 1.18 8.43 -10.72
N LEU A 48 2.31 7.76 -10.90
CA LEU A 48 3.29 7.55 -9.84
C LEU A 48 3.92 8.88 -9.38
N ASP A 49 4.27 9.76 -10.31
CA ASP A 49 4.85 11.07 -10.00
C ASP A 49 3.85 11.98 -9.26
N LEU A 50 2.60 12.01 -9.69
CA LEU A 50 1.54 12.75 -9.01
C LEU A 50 1.27 12.18 -7.62
N ALA A 51 1.17 10.85 -7.48
CA ALA A 51 0.99 10.20 -6.19
C ALA A 51 2.16 10.50 -5.24
N ALA A 52 3.40 10.49 -5.72
CA ALA A 52 4.57 10.78 -4.88
C ALA A 52 4.60 12.23 -4.38
N ARG A 53 4.01 13.18 -5.12
CA ARG A 53 4.05 14.62 -4.80
C ARG A 53 2.81 15.12 -4.06
N GLU A 54 1.64 14.66 -4.47
CA GLU A 54 0.35 15.24 -4.08
C GLU A 54 -0.44 14.37 -3.10
N ASN A 55 -0.06 13.10 -2.90
CA ASN A 55 -0.73 12.23 -1.94
C ASN A 55 -0.62 12.77 -0.51
N LEU A 56 -1.77 12.89 0.15
CA LEU A 56 -1.88 13.50 1.47
C LEU A 56 -1.18 12.69 2.56
N ASP A 57 -1.18 11.36 2.50
CA ASP A 57 -0.53 10.50 3.50
C ASP A 57 1.00 10.61 3.44
N SER A 58 1.55 10.73 2.23
CA SER A 58 2.98 11.00 2.04
C SER A 58 3.36 12.34 2.66
N ARG A 59 2.60 13.41 2.36
CA ARG A 59 2.85 14.74 2.93
C ARG A 59 2.68 14.78 4.45
N PHE A 60 1.67 14.09 4.98
CA PHE A 60 1.49 13.94 6.42
C PHE A 60 2.69 13.25 7.06
N SER A 61 3.19 12.17 6.44
CA SER A 61 4.35 11.42 6.94
C SER A 61 5.64 12.27 6.93
N VAL A 62 5.85 13.09 5.90
CA VAL A 62 6.97 14.04 5.84
C VAL A 62 6.87 15.08 6.97
N ALA A 63 5.69 15.65 7.19
CA ALA A 63 5.49 16.62 8.26
C ALA A 63 5.73 16.02 9.66
N VAL A 64 5.34 14.76 9.89
CA VAL A 64 5.64 14.04 11.13
C VAL A 64 7.15 13.78 11.28
N ALA A 65 7.85 13.47 10.19
CA ALA A 65 9.30 13.28 10.22
C ALA A 65 10.06 14.58 10.55
N GLU A 66 9.65 15.71 9.97
CA GLU A 66 10.19 17.03 10.29
C GLU A 66 9.96 17.40 11.77
N ALA A 67 8.76 17.10 12.30
CA ALA A 67 8.47 17.31 13.72
C ALA A 67 9.36 16.46 14.64
N ALA A 68 9.59 15.19 14.28
CA ALA A 68 10.48 14.30 15.03
C ALA A 68 11.96 14.74 14.97
N GLU A 69 12.41 15.30 13.85
CA GLU A 69 13.74 15.89 13.73
C GLU A 69 13.90 17.13 14.62
N GLY A 70 12.88 17.98 14.69
CA GLY A 70 12.85 19.11 15.63
C GLY A 70 12.91 18.68 17.11
N GLU A 71 12.21 17.59 17.49
CA GLU A 71 12.33 17.02 18.85
C GLU A 71 13.73 16.48 19.13
N ARG A 72 14.38 15.87 18.13
CA ARG A 72 15.77 15.42 18.23
C ARG A 72 16.71 16.60 18.44
N GLU A 73 16.61 17.66 17.62
CA GLU A 73 17.43 18.86 17.76
C GLU A 73 17.24 19.52 19.13
N ALA A 74 16.00 19.57 19.64
CA ALA A 74 15.71 20.06 20.98
C ALA A 74 16.32 19.17 22.08
N SER A 75 16.36 17.84 21.89
CA SER A 75 17.02 16.90 22.80
C SER A 75 18.55 17.04 22.74
N ASP A 76 19.12 17.19 21.55
CA ASP A 76 20.55 17.45 21.37
C ASP A 76 20.91 18.81 21.99
N ALA A 77 20.06 19.83 21.91
CA ALA A 77 20.31 21.11 22.59
C ALA A 77 20.31 21.03 24.13
N ARG A 78 19.85 19.93 24.75
CA ARG A 78 19.83 19.79 26.23
C ARG A 78 21.21 19.74 26.88
N TRP A 79 22.28 19.47 26.13
CA TRP A 79 23.65 19.57 26.68
C TRP A 79 24.13 21.03 26.80
N TRP A 80 23.45 21.98 26.14
CA TRP A 80 23.74 23.40 26.33
C TRP A 80 23.15 23.93 27.64
N PRO A 81 23.81 24.90 28.29
CA PRO A 81 23.26 25.56 29.45
C PRO A 81 21.97 26.31 29.08
N THR A 82 20.95 26.21 29.94
CA THR A 82 19.74 27.00 29.82
C THR A 82 19.95 28.39 30.43
N PHE A 83 19.49 29.43 29.74
CA PHE A 83 19.51 30.80 30.24
C PHE A 83 18.08 31.23 30.55
N THR A 84 17.79 31.41 31.83
CA THR A 84 16.49 31.90 32.28
C THR A 84 16.63 33.34 32.76
N VAL A 85 15.95 34.28 32.09
CA VAL A 85 15.81 35.64 32.59
C VAL A 85 14.52 35.71 33.39
N SER A 86 14.64 35.98 34.69
CA SER A 86 13.49 36.11 35.58
C SER A 86 13.64 37.36 36.45
N ALA A 87 12.52 37.95 36.85
CA ALA A 87 12.46 39.06 37.78
C ALA A 87 11.53 38.66 38.94
N LEU A 88 12.09 38.58 40.15
CA LEU A 88 11.34 38.26 41.36
C LEU A 88 11.63 39.34 42.42
N ALA A 89 10.57 40.03 42.88
CA ALA A 89 10.63 40.93 44.01
C ALA A 89 10.01 40.23 45.22
N ARG A 90 10.79 40.04 46.30
CA ARG A 90 10.31 39.44 47.55
C ARG A 90 10.70 40.34 48.72
N HIS A 91 9.73 40.69 49.55
CA HIS A 91 9.92 41.43 50.79
C HIS A 91 9.55 40.50 51.95
N THR A 92 10.46 40.32 52.91
CA THR A 92 10.30 39.37 54.02
C THR A 92 10.67 40.04 55.32
N ASP A 93 9.75 40.06 56.30
CA ASP A 93 9.97 40.60 57.64
C ASP A 93 10.03 39.45 58.69
N GLY A 94 11.08 39.42 59.52
CA GLY A 94 11.24 38.47 60.64
C GLY A 94 12.65 37.85 60.81
N THR A 95 12.97 37.30 61.99
CA THR A 95 14.23 36.55 62.26
C THR A 95 14.14 35.11 61.76
N VAL A 96 14.97 34.75 60.77
CA VAL A 96 14.94 33.42 60.12
C VAL A 96 16.22 32.64 60.44
N GLN A 97 16.06 31.43 60.98
CA GLN A 97 17.05 30.35 60.95
C GLN A 97 16.73 29.49 59.72
N GLY A 98 17.65 29.44 58.73
CA GLY A 98 17.51 28.59 57.53
C GLY A 98 17.51 27.11 57.91
N THR A 99 16.76 26.22 57.25
CA THR A 99 16.74 25.99 55.80
C THR A 99 15.42 25.31 55.42
N VAL A 100 14.60 25.95 54.57
CA VAL A 100 13.39 25.35 53.95
C VAL A 100 13.74 25.03 52.50
N GLY A 101 13.53 23.77 52.09
CA GLY A 101 13.76 23.29 50.74
C GLY A 101 12.68 23.77 49.77
N ASP A 102 13.08 24.08 48.53
CA ASP A 102 12.15 24.28 47.43
C ASP A 102 11.65 22.91 46.95
N ILE A 103 10.32 22.77 46.89
CA ILE A 103 9.66 21.66 46.21
C ILE A 103 9.66 22.01 44.73
N GLU A 104 10.44 21.27 43.94
CA GLU A 104 10.47 21.44 42.49
C GLU A 104 9.37 20.58 41.85
N THR A 105 8.47 21.21 41.08
CA THR A 105 7.58 20.53 40.15
C THR A 105 8.41 19.95 39.01
N THR A 106 8.73 18.66 39.08
CA THR A 106 9.32 17.91 37.96
C THR A 106 8.28 17.74 36.86
N VAL A 107 8.45 18.49 35.78
CA VAL A 107 7.71 18.25 34.53
C VAL A 107 8.47 17.17 33.76
N PHE A 108 7.95 15.94 33.79
CA PHE A 108 8.40 14.91 32.87
C PHE A 108 7.81 15.19 31.48
N SER A 109 8.60 15.81 30.61
CA SER A 109 8.34 15.76 29.17
C SER A 109 8.71 14.36 28.68
N THR A 110 7.75 13.43 28.67
CA THR A 110 7.90 12.21 27.88
C THR A 110 7.59 12.57 26.43
N ALA A 111 8.64 12.78 25.63
CA ALA A 111 8.52 12.73 24.19
C ALA A 111 8.39 11.26 23.80
N LEU A 112 7.20 10.86 23.36
CA LEU A 112 7.02 9.68 22.54
C LEU A 112 6.96 10.21 21.12
N ALA A 113 8.12 10.32 20.48
CA ALA A 113 8.20 10.47 19.04
C ALA A 113 7.76 9.14 18.41
N SER A 114 6.45 8.90 18.31
CA SER A 114 5.95 7.81 17.49
C SER A 114 5.75 8.33 16.07
N ALA A 115 6.81 8.29 15.27
CA ALA A 115 6.66 8.36 13.83
C ALA A 115 6.12 7.00 13.37
N ILE A 116 4.83 6.92 13.05
CA ILE A 116 4.30 5.76 12.35
C ILE A 116 4.78 5.89 10.91
N LEU A 117 5.96 5.32 10.62
CA LEU A 117 6.45 5.22 9.26
C LEU A 117 5.65 4.13 8.55
N ARG A 118 4.50 4.52 7.98
CA ARG A 118 3.69 3.66 7.12
C ARG A 118 4.37 3.53 5.78
N TRP A 119 5.08 2.44 5.58
CA TRP A 119 5.58 2.07 4.27
C TRP A 119 4.52 1.24 3.55
N GLU A 120 3.50 1.94 3.08
CA GLU A 120 2.41 1.34 2.32
C GLU A 120 2.81 1.15 0.86
N LEU A 121 2.27 0.10 0.24
CA LEU A 121 2.27 -0.05 -1.21
C LEU A 121 1.76 1.27 -1.79
N ASN A 122 2.47 1.95 -2.69
CA ASN A 122 1.89 3.12 -3.35
C ASN A 122 0.63 2.64 -4.08
N PRO A 123 -0.57 2.95 -3.57
CA PRO A 123 -1.78 2.32 -4.05
C PRO A 123 -2.07 2.78 -5.48
N ALA A 124 -1.48 3.90 -5.91
CA ALA A 124 -1.66 4.46 -7.24
C ALA A 124 -1.26 3.49 -8.36
N ALA A 125 -0.20 2.69 -8.18
CA ALA A 125 0.20 1.69 -9.19
C ALA A 125 -0.86 0.59 -9.36
N THR A 126 -1.34 0.05 -8.23
CA THR A 126 -2.37 -0.99 -8.20
C THR A 126 -3.73 -0.44 -8.64
N GLN A 127 -4.08 0.77 -8.23
CA GLN A 127 -5.31 1.46 -8.64
C GLN A 127 -5.29 1.81 -10.13
N TYR A 128 -4.14 2.17 -10.70
CA TYR A 128 -4.00 2.35 -12.14
C TYR A 128 -4.21 1.05 -12.90
N ALA A 129 -3.60 -0.06 -12.44
CA ALA A 129 -3.84 -1.38 -13.03
C ALA A 129 -5.32 -1.80 -12.92
N GLN A 130 -5.99 -1.47 -11.81
CA GLN A 130 -7.43 -1.69 -11.63
C GLN A 130 -8.27 -0.81 -12.59
N LEU A 131 -7.90 0.46 -12.79
CA LEU A 131 -8.55 1.37 -13.73
C LEU A 131 -8.42 0.83 -15.16
N LEU A 132 -7.20 0.44 -15.55
CA LEU A 132 -6.93 -0.16 -16.86
C LEU A 132 -7.71 -1.46 -17.07
N GLY A 133 -7.78 -2.30 -16.03
CA GLY A 133 -8.59 -3.53 -16.02
C GLY A 133 -10.08 -3.25 -16.17
N ALA A 134 -10.62 -2.29 -15.41
CA ALA A 134 -12.02 -1.90 -15.52
C ALA A 134 -12.37 -1.34 -16.91
N ALA A 135 -11.45 -0.57 -17.51
CA ALA A 135 -11.59 -0.09 -18.88
C ALA A 135 -11.56 -1.25 -19.91
N GLY A 136 -10.70 -2.25 -19.68
CA GLY A 136 -10.66 -3.49 -20.46
C GLY A 136 -11.96 -4.29 -20.36
N LEU A 137 -12.49 -4.49 -19.15
CA LEU A 137 -13.77 -5.19 -18.92
C LEU A 137 -14.94 -4.48 -19.59
N ALA A 138 -15.01 -3.15 -19.51
CA ALA A 138 -16.05 -2.38 -20.19
C ALA A 138 -15.91 -2.45 -21.72
N THR A 139 -14.69 -2.52 -22.25
CA THR A 139 -14.45 -2.76 -23.69
C THR A 139 -14.92 -4.16 -24.10
N VAL A 140 -14.62 -5.19 -23.31
CA VAL A 140 -15.13 -6.57 -23.52
C VAL A 140 -16.65 -6.61 -23.48
N ALA A 141 -17.28 -6.00 -22.47
CA ALA A 141 -18.73 -5.96 -22.33
C ALA A 141 -19.40 -5.25 -23.51
N ARG A 142 -18.79 -4.19 -24.05
CA ARG A 142 -19.25 -3.51 -25.26
C ARG A 142 -19.21 -4.45 -26.47
N GLN A 143 -18.08 -5.13 -26.69
CA GLN A 143 -17.93 -6.10 -27.78
C GLN A 143 -18.96 -7.23 -27.67
N THR A 144 -19.16 -7.80 -26.48
CA THR A 144 -20.16 -8.86 -26.26
C THR A 144 -21.58 -8.35 -26.49
N ARG A 145 -21.89 -7.10 -26.14
CA ARG A 145 -23.18 -6.47 -26.45
C ARG A 145 -23.37 -6.31 -27.96
N ASP A 146 -22.34 -5.89 -28.68
CA ASP A 146 -22.39 -5.71 -30.14
C ASP A 146 -22.54 -7.07 -30.85
N ASP A 147 -21.83 -8.11 -30.38
CA ASP A 147 -22.00 -9.49 -30.81
C ASP A 147 -23.44 -10.00 -30.60
N ALA A 148 -24.07 -9.68 -29.47
CA ALA A 148 -25.46 -10.04 -29.19
C ALA A 148 -26.45 -9.24 -30.06
N ALA A 149 -26.16 -7.97 -30.35
CA ALA A 149 -26.98 -7.13 -31.22
C ALA A 149 -26.96 -7.63 -32.67
N GLU A 150 -25.79 -8.03 -33.16
CA GLU A 150 -25.63 -8.60 -34.50
C GLU A 150 -26.32 -9.97 -34.60
N PHE A 151 -26.23 -10.79 -33.56
CA PHE A 151 -26.94 -12.07 -33.52
C PHE A 151 -28.47 -11.90 -33.54
N LEU A 152 -28.98 -10.89 -32.82
CA LEU A 152 -30.39 -10.52 -32.89
C LEU A 152 -30.80 -10.03 -34.29
N ARG A 153 -29.92 -9.27 -34.97
CA ARG A 153 -30.16 -8.84 -36.36
C ARG A 153 -30.27 -10.05 -37.30
N LEU A 154 -29.36 -11.01 -37.18
CA LEU A 154 -29.34 -12.23 -38.00
C LEU A 154 -30.60 -13.08 -37.78
N THR A 155 -30.97 -13.33 -36.52
CA THR A 155 -32.15 -14.14 -36.17
C THR A 155 -33.46 -13.51 -36.66
N ARG A 156 -33.60 -12.18 -36.61
CA ARG A 156 -34.74 -11.47 -37.20
C ARG A 156 -34.82 -11.65 -38.72
N LEU A 157 -33.69 -11.54 -39.42
CA LEU A 157 -33.65 -11.75 -40.87
C LEU A 157 -34.02 -13.19 -41.27
N LEU A 158 -33.66 -14.17 -40.45
CA LEU A 158 -34.05 -15.56 -40.66
C LEU A 158 -35.55 -15.76 -40.44
N GLU A 159 -36.13 -15.17 -39.39
CA GLU A 159 -37.58 -15.19 -39.14
C GLU A 159 -38.36 -14.54 -40.29
N GLU A 160 -37.94 -13.36 -40.74
CA GLU A 160 -38.57 -12.64 -41.86
C GLU A 160 -38.56 -13.43 -43.17
N LYS A 161 -37.54 -14.26 -43.38
CA LYS A 161 -37.42 -15.17 -44.54
C LYS A 161 -38.12 -16.51 -44.34
N GLY A 162 -38.77 -16.74 -43.19
CA GLY A 162 -39.43 -18.00 -42.85
C GLY A 162 -38.47 -19.15 -42.55
N LEU A 163 -37.18 -18.87 -42.34
CA LEU A 163 -36.12 -19.84 -42.06
C LEU A 163 -35.80 -19.93 -40.55
N GLY A 164 -36.29 -19.00 -39.73
CA GLY A 164 -36.08 -18.93 -38.29
C GLY A 164 -37.37 -19.00 -37.48
N LEU A 165 -37.26 -19.24 -36.18
CA LEU A 165 -38.40 -19.30 -35.25
C LEU A 165 -38.53 -18.00 -34.45
N GLY A 166 -39.76 -17.53 -34.22
CA GLY A 166 -39.98 -16.33 -33.40
C GLY A 166 -39.48 -16.47 -31.94
N VAL A 167 -39.44 -17.70 -31.40
CA VAL A 167 -38.85 -17.96 -30.08
C VAL A 167 -37.35 -17.65 -30.04
N ASP A 168 -36.64 -17.85 -31.15
CA ASP A 168 -35.21 -17.58 -31.25
C ASP A 168 -34.95 -16.07 -31.27
N VAL A 169 -35.83 -15.29 -31.93
CA VAL A 169 -35.77 -13.83 -31.85
C VAL A 169 -36.01 -13.34 -30.42
N GLN A 170 -36.95 -13.92 -29.67
CA GLN A 170 -37.17 -13.53 -28.27
C GLN A 170 -35.98 -13.88 -27.38
N ARG A 171 -35.35 -15.05 -27.58
CA ARG A 171 -34.12 -15.42 -26.86
C ARG A 171 -32.96 -14.46 -27.16
N ALA A 172 -32.76 -14.09 -28.42
CA ALA A 172 -31.72 -13.14 -28.81
C ALA A 172 -31.99 -11.74 -28.25
N ARG A 173 -33.26 -11.31 -28.14
CA ARG A 173 -33.62 -10.04 -27.49
C ARG A 173 -33.31 -10.05 -25.99
N ALA A 174 -33.67 -11.14 -25.30
CA ALA A 174 -33.36 -11.31 -23.88
C ALA A 174 -31.84 -11.29 -23.64
N GLU A 175 -31.08 -11.94 -24.53
CA GLU A 175 -29.63 -11.94 -24.46
C GLU A 175 -29.03 -10.55 -24.65
N LEU A 176 -29.48 -9.79 -25.66
CA LEU A 176 -29.02 -8.41 -25.86
C LEU A 176 -29.29 -7.54 -24.63
N ALA A 177 -30.49 -7.63 -24.04
CA ALA A 177 -30.84 -6.88 -22.84
C ALA A 177 -29.92 -7.24 -21.66
N ARG A 178 -29.61 -8.52 -21.47
CA ARG A 178 -28.65 -8.99 -20.45
C ARG A 178 -27.25 -8.40 -20.68
N ARG A 179 -26.75 -8.37 -21.92
CA ARG A 179 -25.43 -7.79 -22.23
C ARG A 179 -25.39 -6.28 -22.06
N GLN A 180 -26.50 -5.58 -22.33
CA GLN A 180 -26.62 -4.15 -22.04
C GLN A 180 -26.53 -3.84 -20.55
N GLN A 181 -27.13 -4.69 -19.70
CA GLN A 181 -27.00 -4.55 -18.24
C GLN A 181 -25.54 -4.71 -17.79
N VAL A 182 -24.84 -5.76 -18.26
CA VAL A 182 -23.42 -5.99 -17.93
C VAL A 182 -22.53 -4.83 -18.41
N LEU A 183 -22.83 -4.24 -19.58
CA LEU A 183 -22.13 -3.05 -20.06
C LEU A 183 -22.31 -1.85 -19.11
N ALA A 184 -23.53 -1.60 -18.62
CA ALA A 184 -23.78 -0.53 -17.67
C ALA A 184 -23.03 -0.75 -16.34
N GLU A 185 -23.04 -1.98 -15.82
CA GLU A 185 -22.33 -2.37 -14.59
C GLU A 185 -20.80 -2.18 -14.72
N THR A 186 -20.22 -2.60 -15.86
CA THR A 186 -18.78 -2.44 -16.11
C THR A 186 -18.38 -0.97 -16.34
N GLN A 187 -19.25 -0.15 -16.92
CA GLN A 187 -19.05 1.30 -17.04
C GLN A 187 -19.07 1.98 -15.66
N GLU A 188 -19.98 1.59 -14.78
CA GLU A 188 -20.00 2.06 -13.39
C GLU A 188 -18.73 1.65 -12.66
N ALA A 189 -18.30 0.39 -12.77
CA ALA A 189 -17.07 -0.10 -12.17
C ALA A 189 -15.83 0.68 -12.64
N PHE A 190 -15.76 1.01 -13.94
CA PHE A 190 -14.73 1.88 -14.50
C PHE A 190 -14.78 3.28 -13.87
N ARG A 191 -15.97 3.86 -13.72
CA ARG A 191 -16.11 5.18 -13.10
C ARG A 191 -15.67 5.19 -11.64
N LEU A 192 -16.02 4.16 -10.86
CA LEU A 192 -15.59 4.01 -9.48
C LEU A 192 -14.07 3.84 -9.38
N ALA A 193 -13.44 3.09 -10.29
CA ALA A 193 -11.98 2.97 -10.34
C ALA A 193 -11.31 4.33 -10.63
N SER A 194 -11.89 5.13 -11.53
CA SER A 194 -11.41 6.49 -11.81
C SER A 194 -11.53 7.42 -10.60
N ILE A 195 -12.64 7.33 -9.84
CA ILE A 195 -12.84 8.16 -8.64
C ILE A 195 -11.81 7.82 -7.55
N ARG A 196 -11.57 6.53 -7.30
CA ARG A 196 -10.57 6.07 -6.32
C ARG A 196 -9.16 6.53 -6.69
N LEU A 197 -8.81 6.50 -7.97
CA LEU A 197 -7.52 6.99 -8.41
C LEU A 197 -7.43 8.52 -8.28
N ALA A 198 -8.49 9.26 -8.60
CA ALA A 198 -8.53 10.72 -8.42
C ALA A 198 -8.32 11.11 -6.96
N GLU A 199 -8.96 10.41 -6.02
CA GLU A 199 -8.77 10.59 -4.58
C GLU A 199 -7.31 10.41 -4.15
N THR A 200 -6.67 9.30 -4.54
CA THR A 200 -5.25 9.03 -4.23
C THR A 200 -4.30 10.07 -4.81
N LEU A 201 -4.62 10.57 -6.00
CA LEU A 201 -3.86 11.61 -6.70
C LEU A 201 -4.21 13.03 -6.24
N ASN A 202 -5.14 13.19 -5.30
CA ASN A 202 -5.64 14.48 -4.85
C ASN A 202 -6.17 15.37 -5.99
N ILE A 203 -6.78 14.75 -7.00
CA ILE A 203 -7.49 15.39 -8.12
C ILE A 203 -9.00 15.44 -7.79
N ASP A 204 -9.71 16.43 -8.32
CA ASP A 204 -11.17 16.51 -8.16
C ASP A 204 -11.87 15.19 -8.58
N PRO A 205 -12.66 14.54 -7.70
CA PRO A 205 -13.38 13.30 -8.03
C PRO A 205 -14.36 13.46 -9.20
N GLY A 206 -14.78 14.70 -9.52
CA GLY A 206 -15.59 15.01 -10.70
C GLY A 206 -14.87 14.76 -12.03
N THR A 207 -13.54 14.79 -12.05
CA THR A 207 -12.73 14.50 -13.24
C THR A 207 -12.75 13.01 -13.56
N VAL A 208 -12.94 12.67 -14.84
CA VAL A 208 -12.82 11.28 -15.32
C VAL A 208 -11.39 11.03 -15.77
N ILE A 209 -10.72 10.10 -15.09
CA ILE A 209 -9.37 9.67 -15.45
C ILE A 209 -9.46 8.56 -16.49
N LEU A 210 -8.82 8.79 -17.63
CA LEU A 210 -8.68 7.81 -18.69
C LEU A 210 -7.26 7.22 -18.65
N PRO A 211 -7.10 5.89 -18.69
CA PRO A 211 -5.78 5.31 -18.88
C PRO A 211 -5.24 5.70 -20.27
N ALA A 212 -3.95 6.06 -20.35
CA ALA A 212 -3.28 6.34 -21.61
C ALA A 212 -3.04 5.07 -22.44
N ASP A 213 -2.94 3.92 -21.78
CA ASP A 213 -2.68 2.64 -22.44
C ASP A 213 -3.90 2.15 -23.25
N GLU A 214 -3.68 1.85 -24.53
CA GLU A 214 -4.71 1.32 -25.44
C GLU A 214 -4.87 -0.21 -25.35
N ALA A 215 -4.08 -0.88 -24.52
CA ALA A 215 -4.21 -2.31 -24.29
C ALA A 215 -3.67 -2.69 -22.91
N ILE A 216 -4.31 -3.69 -22.31
CA ILE A 216 -3.82 -4.33 -21.10
C ILE A 216 -3.16 -5.66 -21.48
N GLY A 217 -1.92 -5.85 -21.04
CA GLY A 217 -1.14 -7.07 -21.25
C GLY A 217 -0.42 -7.50 -19.97
N PRO A 218 0.08 -8.75 -19.92
CA PRO A 218 0.80 -9.26 -18.77
C PRO A 218 1.99 -8.36 -18.41
N PRO A 219 2.26 -8.13 -17.12
CA PRO A 219 3.48 -7.45 -16.70
C PRO A 219 4.71 -8.30 -17.02
N GLU A 220 5.87 -7.67 -17.01
CA GLU A 220 7.13 -8.39 -16.93
C GLU A 220 7.21 -9.12 -15.59
N LEU A 221 7.12 -10.44 -15.63
CA LEU A 221 7.17 -11.29 -14.44
C LEU A 221 8.63 -11.48 -14.03
N PRO A 222 8.99 -11.19 -12.77
CA PRO A 222 10.35 -11.41 -12.29
C PRO A 222 10.75 -12.88 -12.40
N GLY A 223 12.06 -13.10 -12.50
CA GLY A 223 12.66 -14.42 -12.65
C GLY A 223 12.39 -15.34 -11.46
N ALA A 224 12.78 -16.61 -11.59
CA ALA A 224 12.70 -17.60 -10.52
C ALA A 224 13.79 -17.35 -9.45
N GLU A 225 13.77 -16.17 -8.81
CA GLU A 225 14.68 -15.83 -7.73
C GLU A 225 14.48 -16.76 -6.51
N ASN A 226 15.57 -17.06 -5.82
CA ASN A 226 15.54 -17.87 -4.61
C ASN A 226 14.81 -17.10 -3.48
N LEU A 227 13.96 -17.79 -2.73
CA LEU A 227 13.21 -17.21 -1.61
C LEU A 227 14.16 -16.60 -0.55
N GLU A 228 15.28 -17.25 -0.29
CA GLU A 228 16.27 -16.74 0.68
C GLU A 228 16.87 -15.40 0.23
N GLU A 229 17.13 -15.24 -1.06
CA GLU A 229 17.68 -14.01 -1.63
C GLU A 229 16.64 -12.88 -1.55
N LEU A 230 15.39 -13.14 -1.95
CA LEU A 230 14.28 -12.19 -1.83
C LEU A 230 14.03 -11.79 -0.38
N THR A 231 14.15 -12.74 0.55
CA THR A 231 13.99 -12.48 1.98
C THR A 231 15.11 -11.59 2.51
N SER A 232 16.36 -11.84 2.12
CA SER A 232 17.50 -11.00 2.49
C SER A 232 17.34 -9.56 1.97
N LYS A 233 16.89 -9.41 0.70
CA LYS A 233 16.54 -8.11 0.11
C LYS A 233 15.44 -7.42 0.92
N GLY A 234 14.34 -8.11 1.24
CA GLY A 234 13.25 -7.55 2.05
C GLY A 234 13.69 -7.12 3.46
N LEU A 235 14.48 -7.93 4.16
CA LEU A 235 14.92 -7.60 5.52
C LEU A 235 15.87 -6.39 5.58
N SER A 236 16.65 -6.16 4.52
CA SER A 236 17.64 -5.07 4.43
C SER A 236 17.08 -3.80 3.78
N GLY A 237 16.17 -3.93 2.81
CA GLY A 237 15.61 -2.81 2.07
C GLY A 237 14.42 -2.13 2.75
N ARG A 238 13.66 -2.86 3.58
CA ARG A 238 12.42 -2.35 4.16
C ARG A 238 12.67 -1.35 5.30
N PRO A 239 12.01 -0.17 5.27
CA PRO A 239 12.22 0.84 6.30
C PRO A 239 11.64 0.44 7.68
N GLU A 240 10.60 -0.40 7.71
CA GLU A 240 10.05 -0.98 8.96
C GLU A 240 11.06 -1.84 9.74
N SER A 241 11.99 -2.51 9.04
CA SER A 241 13.10 -3.25 9.66
C SER A 241 14.03 -2.28 10.41
N ARG A 242 14.34 -1.12 9.79
CA ARG A 242 15.16 -0.08 10.40
C ARG A 242 14.43 0.64 11.54
N SER A 243 13.16 0.96 11.36
CA SER A 243 12.32 1.61 12.38
C SER A 243 12.27 0.77 13.66
N THR A 244 11.94 -0.52 13.54
CA THR A 244 11.85 -1.40 14.72
C THR A 244 13.21 -1.64 15.38
N ALA A 245 14.31 -1.61 14.62
CA ALA A 245 15.66 -1.63 15.19
C ALA A 245 15.97 -0.36 15.99
N GLN A 246 15.54 0.82 15.49
CA GLN A 246 15.67 2.09 16.21
C GLN A 246 14.80 2.13 17.47
N ASP A 247 13.59 1.56 17.44
CA ASP A 247 12.72 1.46 18.61
C ASP A 247 13.38 0.64 19.74
N VAL A 248 14.05 -0.46 19.40
CA VAL A 248 14.83 -1.25 20.35
C VAL A 248 15.99 -0.43 20.92
N ALA A 249 16.78 0.22 20.06
CA ALA A 249 17.90 1.06 20.49
C ALA A 249 17.45 2.23 21.40
N ALA A 250 16.30 2.84 21.10
CA ALA A 250 15.68 3.88 21.91
C ALA A 250 15.22 3.35 23.28
N ALA A 251 14.59 2.16 23.31
CA ALA A 251 14.20 1.51 24.56
C ALA A 251 15.41 1.14 25.43
N GLU A 252 16.51 0.67 24.82
CA GLU A 252 17.78 0.40 25.51
C GLU A 252 18.39 1.68 26.12
N SER A 253 18.44 2.75 25.34
CA SER A 253 18.95 4.06 25.79
C SER A 253 18.10 4.63 26.93
N ARG A 254 16.77 4.49 26.84
CA ARG A 254 15.84 4.93 27.89
C ARG A 254 16.01 4.13 29.18
N LEU A 255 16.20 2.82 29.07
CA LEU A 255 16.49 1.98 30.23
C LEU A 255 17.83 2.38 30.89
N ALA A 256 18.86 2.66 30.10
CA ALA A 256 20.14 3.14 30.61
C ALA A 256 19.99 4.51 31.33
N ALA A 257 19.24 5.44 30.74
CA ALA A 257 18.96 6.74 31.34
C ALA A 257 18.20 6.63 32.66
N LEU A 258 17.16 5.79 32.74
CA LEU A 258 16.39 5.57 33.97
C LEU A 258 17.21 4.87 35.06
N ARG A 259 18.13 3.97 34.68
CA ARG A 259 19.09 3.38 35.63
C ARG A 259 20.05 4.42 36.18
N TRP A 260 20.49 5.35 35.34
CA TRP A 260 21.31 6.49 35.78
C TRP A 260 20.51 7.45 36.67
N ASP A 261 19.26 7.75 36.35
CA ASP A 261 18.41 8.60 37.20
C ASP A 261 18.13 7.97 38.57
N ALA A 262 17.95 6.64 38.62
CA ALA A 262 17.67 5.92 39.86
C ALA A 262 18.89 5.72 40.77
N HIS A 263 20.10 5.67 40.22
CA HIS A 263 21.30 5.23 40.94
C HIS A 263 22.55 6.10 40.72
N GLY A 264 22.55 6.95 39.70
CA GLY A 264 23.65 7.83 39.34
C GLY A 264 23.61 9.15 40.12
N PRO A 265 24.77 9.82 40.26
CA PRO A 265 24.81 11.16 40.83
C PRO A 265 24.25 12.17 39.82
N GLY A 266 23.36 13.05 40.28
CA GLY A 266 23.00 14.28 39.60
C GLY A 266 24.08 15.34 39.86
N VAL A 267 24.53 16.01 38.80
CA VAL A 267 25.48 17.13 38.90
C VAL A 267 24.79 18.37 38.36
N SER A 268 24.64 19.39 39.19
CA SER A 268 24.10 20.68 38.78
C SER A 268 25.12 21.78 39.04
N VAL A 269 25.24 22.68 38.06
CA VAL A 269 26.03 23.90 38.18
C VAL A 269 25.09 25.05 37.89
N GLU A 270 24.95 25.94 38.87
CA GLU A 270 24.06 27.09 38.80
C GLU A 270 24.86 28.38 38.95
N LEU A 271 24.57 29.31 38.05
CA LEU A 271 25.08 30.67 38.06
C LEU A 271 23.89 31.62 38.17
N GLN A 272 23.76 32.30 39.30
CA GLN A 272 22.76 33.34 39.48
C GLN A 272 23.43 34.72 39.55
N GLN A 273 22.87 35.67 38.82
CA GLN A 273 23.24 37.07 38.87
C GLN A 273 22.01 37.88 39.28
N GLY A 274 22.11 38.65 40.35
CA GLY A 274 20.97 39.41 40.86
C GLY A 274 21.36 40.61 41.70
N TRP A 275 20.36 41.34 42.15
CA TRP A 275 20.51 42.49 43.03
C TRP A 275 19.79 42.21 44.34
N LEU A 276 20.47 42.41 45.46
CA LEU A 276 19.89 42.20 46.77
C LEU A 276 20.25 43.40 47.67
N GLY A 277 19.24 43.93 48.36
CA GLY A 277 19.36 45.07 49.27
C GLY A 277 18.21 45.07 50.27
N LYS A 278 18.34 45.83 51.36
CA LYS A 278 17.25 46.03 52.32
C LYS A 278 16.11 46.86 51.71
N GLU A 279 16.46 47.79 50.82
CA GLU A 279 15.56 48.56 49.96
C GLU A 279 16.09 48.53 48.51
N PHE A 280 15.21 48.59 47.50
CA PHE A 280 15.59 48.56 46.08
C PHE A 280 16.66 49.60 45.69
N PRO A 281 16.64 50.85 46.20
CA PRO A 281 17.68 51.86 45.90
C PRO A 281 19.08 51.51 46.43
N GLU A 282 19.19 50.62 47.42
CA GLU A 282 20.46 50.21 48.05
C GLU A 282 20.95 48.84 47.58
N ALA A 283 20.26 48.21 46.62
CA ALA A 283 20.57 46.87 46.16
C ALA A 283 21.94 46.81 45.46
N ARG A 284 22.83 45.93 45.94
CA ARG A 284 24.13 45.68 45.32
C ARG A 284 24.08 44.44 44.45
N GLY A 285 24.89 44.44 43.39
CA GLY A 285 25.07 43.27 42.54
C GLY A 285 25.63 42.10 43.35
N ARG A 286 25.00 40.94 43.22
CA ARG A 286 25.36 39.68 43.85
C ARG A 286 25.43 38.60 42.78
N SER A 287 26.63 38.03 42.64
CA SER A 287 26.85 36.80 41.88
C SER A 287 26.82 35.62 42.83
N VAL A 288 25.99 34.62 42.57
CA VAL A 288 26.02 33.33 43.28
C VAL A 288 26.45 32.26 42.29
N TYR A 289 27.50 31.54 42.68
CA TYR A 289 27.98 30.36 41.97
C TYR A 289 27.76 29.16 42.88
N SER A 290 27.03 28.17 42.42
CA SER A 290 26.83 26.93 43.17
C SER A 290 27.05 25.74 42.26
N ALA A 291 27.78 24.74 42.77
CA ALA A 291 27.88 23.43 42.17
C ALA A 291 27.42 22.42 43.21
N GLN A 292 26.54 21.53 42.81
CA GLN A 292 25.98 20.52 43.70
C GLN A 292 26.11 19.16 43.03
N VAL A 293 26.50 18.17 43.82
CA VAL A 293 26.45 16.76 43.43
C VAL A 293 25.53 16.10 44.43
N GLY A 294 24.48 15.46 43.94
CA GLY A 294 23.44 14.87 44.77
C GLY A 294 23.02 13.50 44.26
N TRP A 295 22.50 12.69 45.17
CA TRP A 295 21.83 11.45 44.83
C TRP A 295 20.37 11.58 45.26
N SER A 296 19.46 11.36 44.33
CA SER A 296 18.03 11.27 44.61
C SER A 296 17.61 9.82 44.53
N PHE A 297 17.08 9.29 45.63
CA PHE A 297 16.45 7.98 45.66
C PHE A 297 14.95 8.17 45.85
N ALA A 298 14.15 7.63 44.93
CA ALA A 298 12.72 7.56 45.08
C ALA A 298 12.20 6.14 44.81
N PRO A 299 11.44 5.51 45.72
CA PRO A 299 10.97 4.13 45.56
C PRO A 299 10.19 3.87 44.25
N TYR A 300 9.52 4.88 43.68
CA TYR A 300 8.80 4.73 42.41
C TYR A 300 9.73 4.44 41.21
N GLN A 301 11.00 4.85 41.27
CA GLN A 301 11.99 4.62 40.22
C GLN A 301 12.27 3.13 40.01
N ILE A 302 12.10 2.29 41.04
CA ILE A 302 12.20 0.82 40.90
C ILE A 302 11.13 0.31 39.93
N GLY A 303 9.90 0.81 40.08
CA GLY A 303 8.79 0.51 39.18
C GLY A 303 9.03 1.03 37.77
N GLU A 304 9.63 2.22 37.62
CA GLU A 304 9.98 2.79 36.31
C GLU A 304 11.06 2.00 35.58
N VAL A 305 12.11 1.56 36.27
CA VAL A 305 13.16 0.70 35.70
C VAL A 305 12.58 -0.66 35.30
N HIS A 306 11.73 -1.26 36.14
CA HIS A 306 11.05 -2.51 35.80
C HIS A 306 10.16 -2.34 34.56
N ALA A 307 9.36 -1.28 34.51
CA ALA A 307 8.53 -0.96 33.35
C ALA A 307 9.37 -0.67 32.11
N ALA A 308 10.53 -0.02 32.22
CA ALA A 308 11.44 0.21 31.11
C ALA A 308 12.06 -1.10 30.58
N HIS A 309 12.37 -2.05 31.47
CA HIS A 309 12.82 -3.38 31.08
C HIS A 309 11.74 -4.13 30.29
N ALA A 310 10.51 -4.13 30.81
CA ALA A 310 9.36 -4.74 30.13
C ALA A 310 9.07 -4.07 28.78
N ARG A 311 9.26 -2.74 28.66
CA ARG A 311 9.14 -2.02 27.38
C ARG A 311 10.24 -2.40 26.40
N LEU A 312 11.47 -2.62 26.85
CA LEU A 312 12.56 -3.13 26.01
C LEU A 312 12.25 -4.53 25.49
N ASP A 313 11.78 -5.43 26.36
CA ASP A 313 11.38 -6.78 25.96
C ASP A 313 10.22 -6.74 24.96
N ALA A 314 9.23 -5.86 25.19
CA ALA A 314 8.14 -5.63 24.24
C ALA A 314 8.64 -5.09 22.89
N ALA A 315 9.60 -4.15 22.87
CA ALA A 315 10.21 -3.63 21.64
C ALA A 315 10.95 -4.72 20.86
N ARG A 316 11.70 -5.59 21.55
CA ARG A 316 12.39 -6.74 20.94
C ARG A 316 11.42 -7.74 20.33
N LEU A 317 10.33 -8.06 21.04
CA LEU A 317 9.27 -8.93 20.52
C LEU A 317 8.56 -8.29 19.32
N SER A 318 8.31 -6.98 19.36
CA SER A 318 7.74 -6.23 18.25
C SER A 318 8.63 -6.26 17.01
N GLN A 319 9.95 -6.10 17.19
CA GLN A 319 10.93 -6.25 16.12
C GLN A 319 10.90 -7.67 15.55
N GLN A 320 10.94 -8.70 16.40
CA GLN A 320 10.87 -10.09 15.94
C GLN A 320 9.59 -10.37 15.14
N GLY A 321 8.44 -9.90 15.62
CA GLY A 321 7.16 -10.01 14.91
C GLY A 321 7.19 -9.30 13.56
N THR A 322 7.76 -8.10 13.48
CA THR A 322 7.92 -7.34 12.23
C THR A 322 8.81 -8.09 11.24
N LEU A 323 9.96 -8.62 11.68
CA LEU A 323 10.84 -9.40 10.81
C LEU A 323 10.20 -10.72 10.35
N GLN A 324 9.37 -11.37 11.18
CA GLN A 324 8.60 -12.54 10.76
C GLN A 324 7.53 -12.19 9.73
N ARG A 325 6.82 -11.08 9.94
CA ARG A 325 5.83 -10.55 8.99
C ARG A 325 6.47 -10.25 7.63
N ILE A 326 7.64 -9.60 7.61
CA ILE A 326 8.41 -9.37 6.36
C ILE A 326 8.68 -10.68 5.62
N ARG A 327 9.18 -11.71 6.33
CA ARG A 327 9.45 -13.02 5.72
C ARG A 327 8.19 -13.65 5.13
N ALA A 328 7.08 -13.59 5.87
CA ALA A 328 5.79 -14.12 5.43
C ALA A 328 5.26 -13.38 4.20
N GLU A 329 5.35 -12.04 4.18
CA GLU A 329 4.95 -11.22 3.04
C GLU A 329 5.79 -11.54 1.79
N VAL A 330 7.11 -11.64 1.90
CA VAL A 330 8.00 -12.03 0.79
C VAL A 330 7.65 -13.42 0.25
N ALA A 331 7.45 -14.40 1.13
CA ALA A 331 7.05 -15.74 0.73
C ALA A 331 5.70 -15.74 0.01
N ALA A 332 4.69 -15.05 0.56
CA ALA A 332 3.36 -14.96 -0.03
C ALA A 332 3.37 -14.27 -1.40
N SER A 333 4.07 -13.14 -1.53
CA SER A 333 4.16 -12.41 -2.80
C SER A 333 4.91 -13.21 -3.88
N ARG A 334 5.94 -13.99 -3.51
CA ARG A 334 6.62 -14.90 -4.44
C ARG A 334 5.65 -15.97 -4.96
N GLU A 335 4.89 -16.61 -4.08
CA GLU A 335 3.89 -17.61 -4.48
C GLU A 335 2.79 -16.98 -5.35
N ALA A 336 2.35 -15.76 -5.05
CA ALA A 336 1.39 -15.03 -5.85
C ALA A 336 1.89 -14.77 -7.29
N VAL A 337 3.17 -14.42 -7.47
CA VAL A 337 3.78 -14.26 -8.81
C VAL A 337 3.86 -15.59 -9.55
N GLN A 338 4.22 -16.69 -8.85
CA GLN A 338 4.27 -18.02 -9.47
C GLN A 338 2.90 -18.50 -9.93
N LEU A 339 1.87 -18.31 -9.09
CA LEU A 339 0.50 -18.63 -9.44
C LEU A 339 0.01 -17.76 -10.62
N SER A 340 0.32 -16.47 -10.62
CA SER A 340 -0.05 -15.55 -11.70
C SER A 340 0.54 -15.98 -13.04
N ARG A 341 1.79 -16.47 -13.05
CA ARG A 341 2.43 -17.04 -14.25
C ARG A 341 1.64 -18.21 -14.82
N GLN A 342 1.20 -19.13 -13.96
CA GLN A 342 0.40 -20.30 -14.39
C GLN A 342 -0.99 -19.88 -14.88
N ARG A 343 -1.65 -18.97 -14.15
CA ARG A 343 -2.98 -18.45 -14.54
C ARG A 343 -2.96 -17.74 -15.88
N LEU A 344 -1.91 -16.97 -16.19
CA LEU A 344 -1.78 -16.30 -17.49
C LEU A 344 -1.72 -17.28 -18.66
N VAL A 345 -1.01 -18.40 -18.50
CA VAL A 345 -0.95 -19.47 -19.53
C VAL A 345 -2.33 -20.10 -19.71
N LEU A 346 -2.97 -20.52 -18.60
CA LEU A 346 -4.29 -21.16 -18.66
C LEU A 346 -5.38 -20.23 -19.20
N ALA A 347 -5.34 -18.93 -18.85
CA ALA A 347 -6.29 -17.94 -19.35
C ALA A 347 -6.13 -17.71 -20.86
N ALA A 348 -4.90 -17.73 -21.37
CA ALA A 348 -4.64 -17.63 -22.81
C ALA A 348 -5.17 -18.85 -23.57
N GLU A 349 -4.93 -20.06 -23.07
CA GLU A 349 -5.46 -21.30 -23.67
C GLU A 349 -7.00 -21.31 -23.65
N ALA A 350 -7.60 -20.90 -22.53
CA ALA A 350 -9.06 -20.82 -22.40
C ALA A 350 -9.67 -19.79 -23.36
N LEU A 351 -9.02 -18.64 -23.54
CA LEU A 351 -9.47 -17.60 -24.47
C LEU A 351 -9.42 -18.09 -25.92
N ASP A 352 -8.29 -18.67 -26.36
CA ASP A 352 -8.15 -19.20 -27.73
C ASP A 352 -9.16 -20.33 -28.01
N ALA A 353 -9.36 -21.23 -27.05
CA ALA A 353 -10.36 -22.29 -27.17
C ALA A 353 -11.79 -21.73 -27.28
N ALA A 354 -12.13 -20.71 -26.49
CA ALA A 354 -13.44 -20.08 -26.50
C ALA A 354 -13.72 -19.31 -27.80
N GLU A 355 -12.71 -18.62 -28.35
CA GLU A 355 -12.82 -17.93 -29.64
C GLU A 355 -13.04 -18.90 -30.80
N ASN A 356 -12.28 -20.00 -30.81
CA ASN A 356 -12.46 -21.06 -31.80
C ASN A 356 -13.82 -21.75 -31.67
N ALA A 357 -14.28 -22.03 -30.44
CA ALA A 357 -15.59 -22.61 -30.21
C ALA A 357 -16.72 -21.71 -30.74
N LEU A 358 -16.67 -20.39 -30.48
CA LEU A 358 -17.64 -19.45 -31.01
C LEU A 358 -17.61 -19.38 -32.53
N ARG A 359 -16.42 -19.33 -33.13
CA ARG A 359 -16.26 -19.33 -34.58
C ARG A 359 -16.89 -20.56 -35.23
N ILE A 360 -16.64 -21.75 -34.67
CA ILE A 360 -17.18 -23.01 -35.20
C ILE A 360 -18.70 -23.06 -35.01
N SER A 361 -19.22 -22.70 -33.83
CA SER A 361 -20.67 -22.67 -33.56
C SER A 361 -21.42 -21.70 -34.49
N ARG A 362 -20.87 -20.51 -34.75
CA ARG A 362 -21.44 -19.53 -35.69
C ARG A 362 -21.51 -20.09 -37.11
N LEU A 363 -20.41 -20.68 -37.62
CA LEU A 363 -20.39 -21.28 -38.95
C LEU A 363 -21.39 -22.42 -39.11
N ARG A 364 -21.53 -23.28 -38.09
CA ARG A 364 -22.52 -24.37 -38.10
C ARG A 364 -23.95 -23.84 -38.10
N PHE A 365 -24.23 -22.79 -37.33
CA PHE A 365 -25.54 -22.14 -37.30
C PHE A 365 -25.89 -21.50 -38.65
N GLU A 366 -24.96 -20.78 -39.26
CA GLU A 366 -25.14 -20.16 -40.58
C GLU A 366 -25.38 -21.19 -41.70
N GLN A 367 -24.81 -22.39 -41.56
CA GLN A 367 -25.03 -23.52 -42.47
C GLN A 367 -26.31 -24.32 -42.17
N GLY A 368 -27.07 -23.96 -41.13
CA GLY A 368 -28.31 -24.64 -40.73
C GLY A 368 -28.10 -26.01 -40.09
N ILE A 369 -26.86 -26.39 -39.78
CA ILE A 369 -26.50 -27.67 -39.12
C ILE A 369 -26.22 -27.53 -37.61
N GLY A 370 -26.17 -26.29 -37.13
CA GLY A 370 -25.97 -25.93 -35.73
C GLY A 370 -27.22 -25.32 -35.11
N ASN A 371 -27.31 -25.38 -33.79
CA ASN A 371 -28.42 -24.82 -33.03
C ASN A 371 -28.06 -23.43 -32.46
N MET A 372 -29.05 -22.54 -32.35
CA MET A 372 -28.91 -21.22 -31.72
C MET A 372 -28.31 -21.32 -30.31
N LEU A 373 -28.72 -22.32 -29.52
CA LEU A 373 -28.23 -22.49 -28.15
C LEU A 373 -26.71 -22.74 -28.11
N GLU A 374 -26.13 -23.41 -29.12
CA GLU A 374 -24.67 -23.62 -29.20
C GLU A 374 -23.93 -22.29 -29.41
N VAL A 375 -24.50 -21.38 -30.20
CA VAL A 375 -23.93 -20.04 -30.42
C VAL A 375 -24.01 -19.20 -29.15
N LEU A 376 -25.18 -19.14 -28.51
CA LEU A 376 -25.37 -18.39 -27.27
C LEU A 376 -24.43 -18.91 -26.17
N GLN A 377 -24.33 -20.23 -26.00
CA GLN A 377 -23.42 -20.84 -25.04
C GLN A 377 -21.95 -20.52 -25.35
N ALA A 378 -21.55 -20.56 -26.62
CA ALA A 378 -20.19 -20.20 -27.00
C ALA A 378 -19.89 -18.70 -26.79
N GLN A 379 -20.88 -17.82 -26.99
CA GLN A 379 -20.77 -16.39 -26.66
C GLN A 379 -20.60 -16.17 -25.16
N ASP A 380 -21.34 -16.92 -24.32
CA ASP A 380 -21.19 -16.90 -22.88
C ASP A 380 -19.80 -17.34 -22.42
N VAL A 381 -19.30 -18.46 -22.96
CA VAL A 381 -17.96 -18.98 -22.65
C VAL A 381 -16.88 -17.99 -23.08
N LEU A 382 -17.00 -17.37 -24.28
CA LEU A 382 -16.04 -16.37 -24.73
C LEU A 382 -16.09 -15.08 -23.89
N ALA A 383 -17.28 -14.60 -23.54
CA ALA A 383 -17.42 -13.42 -22.68
C ALA A 383 -16.76 -13.66 -21.30
N ALA A 384 -16.98 -14.84 -20.72
CA ALA A 384 -16.34 -15.24 -19.46
C ALA A 384 -14.81 -15.36 -19.60
N ALA A 385 -14.31 -16.00 -20.66
CA ALA A 385 -12.87 -16.15 -20.91
C ALA A 385 -12.17 -14.81 -21.12
N ARG A 386 -12.80 -13.86 -21.84
CA ARG A 386 -12.27 -12.50 -22.00
C ARG A 386 -12.22 -11.73 -20.68
N ALA A 387 -13.29 -11.81 -19.88
CA ALA A 387 -13.33 -11.17 -18.57
C ALA A 387 -12.28 -11.75 -17.61
N GLU A 388 -12.14 -13.08 -17.59
CA GLU A 388 -11.13 -13.78 -16.80
C GLU A 388 -9.71 -13.38 -17.24
N ALA A 389 -9.45 -13.31 -18.54
CA ALA A 389 -8.16 -12.87 -19.07
C ALA A 389 -7.79 -11.44 -18.60
N VAL A 390 -8.75 -10.50 -18.59
CA VAL A 390 -8.51 -9.16 -18.01
C VAL A 390 -8.18 -9.28 -16.52
N SER A 391 -8.98 -10.04 -15.76
CA SER A 391 -8.78 -10.20 -14.31
C SER A 391 -7.42 -10.80 -13.97
N VAL A 392 -7.01 -11.85 -14.68
CA VAL A 392 -5.71 -12.51 -14.49
C VAL A 392 -4.55 -11.59 -14.80
N ILE A 393 -4.66 -10.73 -15.82
CA ILE A 393 -3.64 -9.72 -16.10
C ILE A 393 -3.54 -8.71 -14.95
N VAL A 394 -4.66 -8.18 -14.46
CA VAL A 394 -4.68 -7.22 -13.33
C VAL A 394 -4.10 -7.86 -12.07
N ASP A 395 -4.47 -9.11 -11.78
CA ASP A 395 -3.93 -9.88 -10.65
C ASP A 395 -2.41 -10.08 -10.78
N ALA A 396 -1.90 -10.34 -11.99
CA ALA A 396 -0.48 -10.44 -12.24
C ALA A 396 0.26 -9.11 -11.99
N HIS A 397 -0.30 -7.98 -12.44
CA HIS A 397 0.24 -6.65 -12.13
C HIS A 397 0.30 -6.44 -10.61
N ARG A 398 -0.79 -6.72 -9.90
CA ARG A 398 -0.82 -6.63 -8.43
C ARG A 398 0.25 -7.51 -7.79
N ALA A 399 0.37 -8.78 -8.18
CA ALA A 399 1.35 -9.70 -7.60
C ALA A 399 2.80 -9.21 -7.80
N VAL A 400 3.11 -8.62 -8.97
CA VAL A 400 4.43 -8.03 -9.24
C VAL A 400 4.67 -6.80 -8.36
N PHE A 401 3.68 -5.90 -8.21
CA PHE A 401 3.81 -4.74 -7.33
C PHE A 401 3.97 -5.14 -5.85
N GLU A 402 3.19 -6.11 -5.40
CA GLU A 402 3.29 -6.68 -4.05
C GLU A 402 4.66 -7.29 -3.82
N LEU A 403 5.22 -8.04 -4.76
CA LEU A 403 6.57 -8.60 -4.62
C LEU A 403 7.65 -7.51 -4.56
N ARG A 404 7.57 -6.48 -5.41
CA ARG A 404 8.50 -5.33 -5.37
C ARG A 404 8.47 -4.62 -4.02
N HIS A 405 7.28 -4.42 -3.47
CA HIS A 405 7.11 -3.90 -2.11
C HIS A 405 7.54 -4.91 -1.04
N ALA A 406 7.38 -6.22 -1.25
CA ALA A 406 7.88 -7.21 -0.31
C ALA A 406 9.40 -7.14 -0.15
N VAL A 407 10.14 -6.90 -1.24
CA VAL A 407 11.61 -6.90 -1.24
C VAL A 407 12.28 -5.57 -0.93
N GLY A 408 11.53 -4.49 -0.67
CA GLY A 408 12.16 -3.19 -0.43
C GLY A 408 12.51 -2.42 -1.70
N GLY A 409 11.94 -2.78 -2.86
CA GLY A 409 12.20 -2.10 -4.13
C GLY A 409 11.72 -0.64 -4.12
N PRO A 410 12.31 0.23 -4.97
CA PRO A 410 11.87 1.61 -5.10
C PRO A 410 10.39 1.68 -5.54
N ILE A 411 9.70 2.73 -5.09
CA ILE A 411 8.26 2.96 -5.32
C ILE A 411 7.95 3.39 -6.79
N GLY A 412 8.91 3.31 -7.71
CA GLY A 412 8.80 3.72 -9.11
C GLY A 412 8.68 2.57 -10.11
N ALA A 413 8.24 2.89 -11.34
CA ALA A 413 8.32 1.99 -12.49
C ALA A 413 9.81 1.71 -12.86
N PRO A 414 10.12 0.57 -13.50
CA PRO A 414 11.49 0.19 -13.87
C PRO A 414 12.18 1.19 -14.79
#